data_AF-A0A7R8WS83-F1
#
_entry.id   AF-A0A7R8WS83-F1
#
_cell.length_a   1.000
_cell.length_b   1.000
_cell.length_c   1.000
_cell.angle_alpha   90.00
_cell.angle_beta   90.00
_cell.angle_gamma   90.00
#
_symmetry.space_group_name_H-M   'P 1'
#
loop_
_entity.id
_entity.type
_entity.pdbx_description
1 polymer ?
#
loop_
_entity_poly.entity_id
_entity_poly.type
_entity_poly.pdbx_seq_one_letter_code
_entity_poly.pdbx_strand_id
1 'polypeptide(L)'
;MSLSHLEDNTSLDSKRTTRPTCDHPFQETPGGKCIFSPKEILQGSWDEAQQICGFLKKDSRLLEFRTADELLDVTSYLSQNDADCSRWPSGMRMNIDKYNVIKSVSATSLGILTKFYFSGGGPWIGAIEVGNTNQFIWSSDNSTVVVENWVQGQPNSPSSGDGAMMSCEFTFEWMDKSRDTVLPVLCEVEPRAKCPAQFTAVGDTCYYLGNSSIDWNAAQDYCGILAPNGKLVELETLEEIYLLTEFLNKNSPDR
;
A
#
# COMPACT_ATOMS: atom_id res chain seq x y z
N MET A 1 -36.14 29.83 45.05
CA MET A 1 -35.85 30.05 43.62
C MET A 1 -34.35 29.99 43.46
N SER A 2 -33.82 28.94 42.85
CA SER A 2 -32.39 28.70 42.69
C SER A 2 -32.08 28.37 41.24
N LEU A 3 -30.95 28.88 40.76
CA LEU A 3 -30.39 28.84 39.41
C LEU A 3 -29.74 27.49 39.06
N SER A 4 -29.94 27.02 37.81
CA SER A 4 -29.08 26.16 36.95
C SER A 4 -29.99 25.53 35.86
N HIS A 5 -29.65 25.27 34.59
CA HIS A 5 -28.45 25.35 33.76
C HIS A 5 -28.87 25.71 32.33
N LEU A 6 -28.04 26.50 31.64
CA LEU A 6 -27.94 26.53 30.18
C LEU A 6 -27.08 25.33 29.78
N GLU A 7 -27.59 24.47 28.89
CA GLU A 7 -26.75 23.56 28.11
C GLU A 7 -27.00 23.81 26.63
N ASP A 8 -25.91 24.20 25.98
CA ASP A 8 -25.70 24.31 24.54
C ASP A 8 -26.11 23.03 23.82
N ASN A 9 -26.90 23.18 22.76
CA ASN A 9 -27.21 22.09 21.84
C ASN A 9 -26.63 22.41 20.46
N THR A 10 -25.30 22.42 20.38
CA THR A 10 -24.56 22.38 19.10
C THR A 10 -23.89 21.02 18.97
N SER A 11 -24.68 20.01 18.60
CA SER A 11 -24.17 18.75 18.04
C SER A 11 -24.02 18.93 16.53
N LEU A 12 -22.89 19.50 16.12
CA LEU A 12 -22.32 19.29 14.80
C LEU A 12 -21.49 18.01 14.87
N ASP A 13 -22.12 16.84 14.78
CA ASP A 13 -21.35 15.61 14.55
C ASP A 13 -22.18 14.51 13.87
N SER A 14 -22.01 14.39 12.55
CA SER A 14 -22.00 13.11 11.82
C SER A 14 -21.59 13.35 10.36
N LYS A 15 -20.38 13.86 10.15
CA LYS A 15 -19.60 13.45 8.98
C LYS A 15 -18.56 12.49 9.50
N ARG A 16 -18.99 11.26 9.81
CA ARG A 16 -18.09 10.15 10.07
C ARG A 16 -17.44 9.80 8.73
N THR A 17 -16.40 10.53 8.36
CA THR A 17 -15.52 10.20 7.23
C THR A 17 -14.96 8.81 7.49
N THR A 18 -15.47 7.85 6.74
CA THR A 18 -15.11 6.45 6.87
C THR A 18 -13.68 6.29 6.34
N ARG A 19 -12.69 6.17 7.25
CA ARG A 19 -11.26 5.98 6.90
C ARG A 19 -11.14 4.84 5.87
N PRO A 20 -10.45 5.04 4.73
CA PRO A 20 -10.24 4.00 3.71
C PRO A 20 -9.72 2.67 4.27
N THR A 21 -9.95 1.56 3.57
CA THR A 21 -9.46 0.23 3.95
C THR A 21 -8.69 -0.44 2.82
N CYS A 22 -7.75 -1.30 3.19
CA CYS A 22 -7.01 -2.14 2.26
C CYS A 22 -7.77 -3.44 2.00
N ASP A 23 -8.04 -3.73 0.73
CA ASP A 23 -8.60 -5.03 0.34
C ASP A 23 -7.52 -6.11 0.43
N HIS A 24 -7.88 -7.30 0.86
CA HIS A 24 -6.99 -8.46 0.81
C HIS A 24 -6.49 -8.68 -0.65
N PRO A 25 -5.20 -8.96 -0.89
CA PRO A 25 -4.17 -9.35 0.07
C PRO A 25 -3.35 -8.19 0.67
N PHE A 26 -3.69 -6.93 0.40
CA PHE A 26 -2.95 -5.78 0.90
C PHE A 26 -3.24 -5.53 2.38
N GLN A 27 -2.21 -5.10 3.10
CA GLN A 27 -2.26 -4.79 4.53
C GLN A 27 -2.14 -3.27 4.73
N GLU A 28 -2.91 -2.73 5.68
CA GLU A 28 -2.86 -1.31 6.03
C GLU A 28 -1.70 -1.04 6.99
N THR A 29 -0.84 -0.11 6.61
CA THR A 29 0.19 0.49 7.48
C THR A 29 -0.45 1.49 8.46
N PRO A 30 0.18 1.83 9.59
CA PRO A 30 -0.41 2.77 10.56
C PRO A 30 -0.77 4.14 9.95
N GLY A 31 0.03 4.60 8.97
CA GLY A 31 -0.18 5.80 8.16
C GLY A 31 -1.28 5.69 7.10
N GLY A 32 -1.92 4.52 6.98
CA GLY A 32 -3.08 4.30 6.11
C GLY A 32 -2.75 3.87 4.68
N LYS A 33 -1.48 3.58 4.39
CA LYS A 33 -1.06 3.06 3.08
C LYS A 33 -1.32 1.55 2.97
N CYS A 34 -1.79 1.10 1.82
CA CYS A 34 -2.00 -0.33 1.56
C CYS A 34 -0.80 -0.92 0.82
N ILE A 35 -0.15 -1.90 1.45
CA ILE A 35 1.02 -2.57 0.88
C ILE A 35 0.82 -4.09 0.82
N PHE A 36 1.43 -4.73 -0.17
CA PHE A 36 1.50 -6.18 -0.27
C PHE A 36 2.96 -6.61 -0.28
N SER A 37 3.38 -7.30 0.78
CA SER A 37 4.67 -7.98 0.90
C SER A 37 4.40 -9.48 0.99
N PRO A 38 4.70 -10.27 -0.05
CA PRO A 38 4.39 -11.69 -0.08
C PRO A 38 5.26 -12.46 0.93
N LYS A 39 4.67 -13.48 1.59
CA LYS A 39 5.39 -14.36 2.53
C LYS A 39 6.26 -15.38 1.80
N GLU A 40 5.77 -15.89 0.67
CA GLU A 40 6.51 -16.68 -0.29
C GLU A 40 7.29 -15.77 -1.25
N ILE A 41 8.42 -16.26 -1.77
CA ILE A 41 9.29 -15.45 -2.63
C ILE A 41 8.60 -15.25 -4.00
N LEU A 42 7.95 -14.10 -4.17
CA LEU A 42 7.67 -13.53 -5.48
C LEU A 42 8.80 -12.58 -5.83
N GLN A 43 9.46 -12.83 -6.96
CA GLN A 43 10.63 -12.09 -7.41
C GLN A 43 10.63 -11.99 -8.94
N GLY A 44 11.28 -10.97 -9.47
CA GLY A 44 11.42 -10.76 -10.91
C GLY A 44 12.31 -9.57 -11.22
N SER A 45 12.48 -9.30 -12.51
CA SER A 45 13.00 -8.02 -12.98
C SER A 45 12.11 -6.86 -12.50
N TRP A 46 12.59 -5.62 -12.62
CA TRP A 46 11.78 -4.45 -12.24
C TRP A 46 10.47 -4.39 -13.04
N ASP A 47 10.53 -4.66 -14.34
CA ASP A 47 9.36 -4.66 -15.22
C ASP A 47 8.40 -5.84 -14.91
N GLU A 48 8.93 -7.03 -14.59
CA GLU A 48 8.13 -8.17 -14.14
C GLU A 48 7.47 -7.90 -12.79
N ALA A 49 8.17 -7.26 -11.86
CA ALA A 49 7.64 -6.90 -10.55
C ALA A 49 6.47 -5.91 -10.66
N GLN A 50 6.57 -4.93 -11.56
CA GLN A 50 5.46 -4.03 -11.90
C GLN A 50 4.25 -4.80 -12.44
N GLN A 51 4.46 -5.77 -13.33
CA GLN A 51 3.40 -6.63 -13.86
C GLN A 51 2.75 -7.48 -12.76
N ILE A 52 3.56 -8.08 -11.86
CA ILE A 52 3.07 -8.84 -10.71
C ILE A 52 2.15 -7.98 -9.86
N CYS A 53 2.53 -6.73 -9.56
CA CYS A 53 1.66 -5.81 -8.82
C CYS A 53 0.33 -5.56 -9.53
N GLY A 54 0.34 -5.38 -10.86
CA GLY A 54 -0.88 -5.22 -11.66
C GLY A 54 -1.76 -6.48 -11.73
N PHE A 55 -1.17 -7.68 -11.63
CA PHE A 55 -1.92 -8.94 -11.54
C PHE A 55 -2.59 -9.14 -10.19
N LEU A 56 -2.02 -8.59 -9.10
CA LEU A 56 -2.63 -8.65 -7.77
C LEU A 56 -3.88 -7.79 -7.67
N LYS A 57 -3.82 -6.58 -8.22
CA LYS A 57 -4.95 -5.67 -8.35
C LYS A 57 -4.66 -4.71 -9.51
N LYS A 58 -5.67 -4.42 -10.33
CA LYS A 58 -5.50 -3.60 -11.55
C LYS A 58 -4.80 -2.26 -11.31
N ASP A 59 -5.11 -1.62 -10.19
CA ASP A 59 -4.55 -0.31 -9.81
C ASP A 59 -3.37 -0.42 -8.83
N SER A 60 -2.85 -1.63 -8.61
CA SER A 60 -1.66 -1.86 -7.80
C SER A 60 -0.39 -1.73 -8.63
N ARG A 61 0.69 -1.30 -7.97
CA ARG A 61 1.99 -0.97 -8.57
C ARG A 61 3.10 -1.23 -7.57
N LEU A 62 4.37 -1.12 -8.00
CA LEU A 62 5.49 -1.12 -7.06
C LEU A 62 5.35 0.02 -6.05
N LEU A 63 5.82 -0.20 -4.82
CA LEU A 63 5.75 0.78 -3.74
C LEU A 63 6.47 2.09 -4.10
N GLU A 64 5.83 3.23 -3.89
CA GLU A 64 6.38 4.57 -4.11
C GLU A 64 6.38 5.37 -2.80
N PHE A 65 7.03 6.54 -2.73
CA PHE A 65 6.98 7.38 -1.53
C PHE A 65 6.77 8.84 -1.90
N ARG A 66 5.71 9.45 -1.36
CA ARG A 66 5.35 10.84 -1.62
C ARG A 66 5.81 11.76 -0.49
N THR A 67 5.95 11.23 0.72
CA THR A 67 6.38 12.01 1.89
C THR A 67 7.37 11.24 2.76
N ALA A 68 8.13 11.98 3.58
CA ALA A 68 9.05 11.37 4.55
C ALA A 68 8.29 10.60 5.65
N ASP A 69 7.09 11.06 6.03
CA ASP A 69 6.24 10.37 7.01
C ASP A 69 5.78 9.01 6.50
N GLU A 70 5.42 8.93 5.22
CA GLU A 70 5.04 7.68 4.55
C GLU A 70 6.22 6.71 4.47
N LEU A 71 7.41 7.19 4.12
CA LEU A 71 8.64 6.39 4.15
C LEU A 71 8.90 5.83 5.54
N LEU A 72 8.81 6.67 6.57
CA LEU A 72 9.05 6.27 7.95
C LEU A 72 8.01 5.24 8.43
N ASP A 73 6.74 5.45 8.12
CA ASP A 73 5.63 4.60 8.52
C ASP A 73 5.72 3.20 7.88
N VAL A 74 5.94 3.15 6.57
CA VAL A 74 6.07 1.89 5.83
C VAL A 74 7.32 1.12 6.27
N THR A 75 8.48 1.78 6.38
CA THR A 75 9.71 1.11 6.83
C THR A 75 9.60 0.60 8.27
N SER A 76 8.94 1.36 9.16
CA SER A 76 8.60 0.92 10.52
C SER A 76 7.68 -0.29 10.50
N TYR A 77 6.63 -0.27 9.69
CA TYR A 77 5.68 -1.37 9.56
C TYR A 77 6.36 -2.64 9.03
N LEU A 78 7.15 -2.52 7.96
CA LEU A 78 7.92 -3.62 7.38
C LEU A 78 8.87 -4.22 8.41
N SER A 79 9.60 -3.39 9.17
CA SER A 79 10.53 -3.87 10.21
C SER A 79 9.86 -4.70 11.32
N GLN A 80 8.56 -4.47 11.58
CA GLN A 80 7.81 -5.12 12.64
C GLN A 80 7.00 -6.34 12.17
N ASN A 81 6.52 -6.34 10.92
CA ASN A 81 5.49 -7.27 10.48
C ASN A 81 5.89 -8.17 9.30
N ASP A 82 6.82 -7.77 8.44
CA ASP A 82 7.04 -8.46 7.15
C ASP A 82 8.51 -8.64 6.75
N ALA A 83 9.37 -7.68 7.07
CA ALA A 83 10.78 -7.70 6.70
C ALA A 83 11.63 -8.43 7.76
N ASP A 84 11.39 -9.73 7.93
CA ASP A 84 12.54 -10.58 8.26
C ASP A 84 13.43 -10.58 7.02
N CYS A 85 14.40 -9.68 7.00
CA CYS A 85 15.35 -9.50 5.92
C CYS A 85 16.06 -10.82 5.57
N SER A 86 16.08 -11.81 6.48
CA SER A 86 16.54 -13.17 6.19
C SER A 86 15.71 -13.95 5.16
N ARG A 87 14.50 -13.49 4.84
CA ARG A 87 13.61 -14.11 3.84
C ARG A 87 13.86 -13.61 2.43
N TRP A 88 14.41 -12.42 2.27
CA TRP A 88 14.84 -11.93 0.97
C TRP A 88 16.22 -12.48 0.67
N PRO A 89 16.46 -13.12 -0.49
CA PRO A 89 17.73 -13.75 -0.78
C PRO A 89 18.88 -12.77 -0.56
N SER A 90 19.83 -13.14 0.30
CA SER A 90 21.01 -12.37 0.76
C SER A 90 20.84 -11.45 1.98
N GLY A 91 19.66 -11.28 2.58
CA GLY A 91 19.53 -10.37 3.73
C GLY A 91 20.02 -10.96 5.06
N MET A 92 20.79 -10.16 5.81
CA MET A 92 21.08 -10.45 7.22
C MET A 92 19.89 -10.08 8.11
N ARG A 93 19.77 -10.70 9.30
CA ARG A 93 18.82 -10.26 10.33
C ARG A 93 19.11 -8.80 10.73
N MET A 94 18.13 -7.90 10.60
CA MET A 94 18.25 -6.54 11.12
C MET A 94 18.35 -6.57 12.65
N ASN A 95 19.28 -5.78 13.21
CA ASN A 95 19.28 -5.48 14.63
C ASN A 95 18.35 -4.29 14.90
N ILE A 96 17.16 -4.58 15.43
CA ILE A 96 16.10 -3.61 15.75
C ILE A 96 16.59 -2.50 16.71
N ASP A 97 17.65 -2.74 17.49
CA ASP A 97 18.20 -1.75 18.43
C ASP A 97 18.80 -0.52 17.73
N LYS A 98 19.24 -0.61 16.47
CA LYS A 98 19.79 0.53 15.71
C LYS A 98 18.72 1.58 15.39
N TYR A 99 17.46 1.17 15.22
CA TYR A 99 16.34 2.07 14.89
C TYR A 99 15.93 2.94 16.08
N ASN A 100 16.07 2.42 17.31
CA ASN A 100 15.79 3.16 18.54
C ASN A 100 16.85 4.22 18.88
N VAL A 101 18.03 4.18 18.24
CA VAL A 101 19.12 5.16 18.43
C VAL A 101 18.95 6.40 17.53
N ILE A 102 18.17 6.32 16.45
CA ILE A 102 17.96 7.44 15.51
C ILE A 102 17.15 8.60 16.16
N LYS A 103 16.55 8.38 17.33
CA LYS A 103 15.92 9.46 18.11
C LYS A 103 16.90 10.34 18.89
N SER A 104 18.21 10.05 18.94
CA SER A 104 19.11 10.87 19.79
C SER A 104 20.60 10.84 19.46
N VAL A 105 21.06 10.90 18.20
CA VAL A 105 22.50 11.15 17.99
C VAL A 105 22.77 12.02 16.76
N SER A 106 23.28 13.23 17.03
CA SER A 106 23.95 14.11 16.08
C SER A 106 25.13 13.41 15.42
N ALA A 107 25.19 13.49 14.09
CA ALA A 107 26.26 12.96 13.25
C ALA A 107 27.65 13.31 13.80
N THR A 108 28.40 12.32 14.30
CA THR A 108 29.86 12.23 14.20
C THR A 108 30.35 10.85 14.65
N SER A 109 31.31 10.30 13.89
CA SER A 109 32.21 9.15 14.16
C SER A 109 31.59 7.73 14.21
N LEU A 110 32.17 6.65 13.65
CA LEU A 110 33.43 6.35 12.94
C LEU A 110 33.23 5.01 12.19
N GLY A 111 33.94 4.82 11.07
CA GLY A 111 33.82 3.63 10.21
C GLY A 111 34.47 2.35 10.77
N ILE A 112 33.97 1.21 10.31
CA ILE A 112 34.69 -0.06 10.19
C ILE A 112 34.34 -0.66 8.82
N LEU A 113 35.36 -0.77 7.96
CA LEU A 113 35.31 -1.41 6.64
C LEU A 113 35.47 -2.91 6.79
N THR A 114 34.49 -3.68 6.36
CA THR A 114 34.69 -5.05 5.87
C THR A 114 34.04 -5.17 4.50
N LYS A 115 34.87 -5.21 3.45
CA LYS A 115 34.44 -5.52 2.09
C LYS A 115 34.09 -7.01 2.02
N PHE A 116 32.81 -7.32 2.09
CA PHE A 116 32.26 -8.55 1.51
C PHE A 116 31.63 -8.18 0.17
N TYR A 117 31.62 -9.08 -0.81
CA TYR A 117 30.90 -8.84 -2.06
C TYR A 117 29.40 -8.93 -1.74
N PHE A 118 28.76 -7.77 -1.60
CA PHE A 118 27.37 -7.58 -1.15
C PHE A 118 26.39 -7.79 -2.30
N SER A 119 25.64 -8.88 -2.30
CA SER A 119 24.34 -8.93 -2.96
C SER A 119 23.33 -8.28 -2.02
N GLY A 120 23.32 -6.94 -1.98
CA GLY A 120 22.37 -6.18 -1.15
C GLY A 120 20.95 -6.67 -1.42
N GLY A 121 20.36 -7.35 -0.44
CA GLY A 121 19.03 -7.94 -0.56
C GLY A 121 17.95 -6.90 -0.29
N GLY A 122 16.88 -6.97 -1.08
CA GLY A 122 15.60 -6.29 -0.80
C GLY A 122 14.79 -5.98 -2.07
N PRO A 123 13.54 -5.50 -1.91
CA PRO A 123 12.56 -5.47 -2.97
C PRO A 123 12.75 -4.26 -3.88
N TRP A 124 12.22 -4.42 -5.08
CA TRP A 124 11.98 -3.30 -5.97
C TRP A 124 11.01 -2.27 -5.36
N ILE A 125 11.25 -1.00 -5.66
CA ILE A 125 10.30 0.11 -5.50
C ILE A 125 10.01 0.74 -6.85
N GLY A 126 8.96 1.56 -6.93
CA GLY A 126 8.47 2.14 -8.19
C GLY A 126 9.34 3.25 -8.78
N ALA A 127 10.50 3.56 -8.18
CA ALA A 127 11.41 4.56 -8.72
C ALA A 127 12.26 3.98 -9.85
N ILE A 128 12.33 4.71 -10.97
CA ILE A 128 13.10 4.35 -12.18
C ILE A 128 13.92 5.54 -12.67
N GLU A 129 15.14 5.28 -13.14
CA GLU A 129 16.02 6.30 -13.69
C GLU A 129 15.51 6.80 -15.05
N VAL A 130 15.55 8.12 -15.24
CA VAL A 130 15.24 8.75 -16.53
C VAL A 130 16.50 8.83 -17.37
N GLY A 131 16.59 7.97 -18.37
CA GLY A 131 17.69 7.99 -19.36
C GLY A 131 19.02 7.54 -18.75
N ASN A 132 19.98 8.46 -18.67
CA ASN A 132 21.33 8.27 -18.12
C ASN A 132 21.71 9.51 -17.29
N THR A 133 20.78 9.97 -16.45
CA THR A 133 20.88 11.29 -15.80
C THR A 133 21.16 11.19 -14.31
N ASN A 134 21.13 9.98 -13.74
CA ASN A 134 21.12 9.74 -12.30
C ASN A 134 19.92 10.41 -11.58
N GLN A 135 18.84 10.70 -12.32
CA GLN A 135 17.60 11.27 -11.80
C GLN A 135 16.50 10.22 -11.86
N PHE A 136 15.74 10.09 -10.77
CA PHE A 136 14.69 9.09 -10.64
C PHE A 136 13.30 9.73 -10.62
N ILE A 137 12.36 9.04 -11.23
CA ILE A 137 10.93 9.37 -11.21
C ILE A 137 10.13 8.19 -10.67
N TRP A 138 8.95 8.48 -10.13
CA TRP A 138 7.95 7.47 -9.81
C TRP A 138 7.29 6.96 -11.08
N SER A 139 7.25 5.64 -11.27
CA SER A 139 6.78 5.02 -12.51
C SER A 139 5.28 5.19 -12.75
N SER A 140 4.51 5.46 -11.69
CA SER A 140 3.06 5.64 -11.79
C SER A 140 2.66 6.93 -12.52
N ASP A 141 3.42 8.01 -12.36
CA ASP A 141 3.01 9.35 -12.79
C ASP A 141 4.15 10.20 -13.39
N ASN A 142 5.36 9.65 -13.47
CA ASN A 142 6.58 10.32 -13.91
C ASN A 142 6.96 11.55 -13.07
N SER A 143 6.44 11.68 -11.85
CA SER A 143 6.85 12.74 -10.94
C SER A 143 8.26 12.48 -10.40
N THR A 144 8.99 13.55 -10.13
CA THR A 144 10.34 13.46 -9.57
C THR A 144 10.31 12.88 -8.16
N VAL A 145 11.27 12.00 -7.86
CA VAL A 145 11.49 11.50 -6.50
C VAL A 145 11.98 12.64 -5.61
N VAL A 146 11.13 13.16 -4.73
CA VAL A 146 11.45 14.27 -3.81
C VAL A 146 11.84 13.81 -2.40
N VAL A 147 11.41 12.60 -2.02
CA VAL A 147 11.88 11.92 -0.81
C VAL A 147 13.11 11.15 -1.24
N GLU A 148 14.28 11.53 -0.75
CA GLU A 148 15.52 10.83 -1.08
C GLU A 148 15.97 10.03 0.13
N ASN A 149 16.05 8.71 -0.02
CA ASN A 149 16.56 7.80 1.01
C ASN A 149 17.69 6.94 0.47
N TRP A 150 18.51 7.49 -0.43
CA TRP A 150 19.61 6.77 -1.07
C TRP A 150 20.70 6.38 -0.06
N VAL A 151 21.26 5.18 -0.22
CA VAL A 151 22.50 4.80 0.47
C VAL A 151 23.59 5.81 0.11
N GLN A 152 24.46 6.14 1.06
CA GLN A 152 25.56 7.06 0.80
C GLN A 152 26.36 6.64 -0.45
N GLY A 153 26.42 7.54 -1.44
CA GLY A 153 27.10 7.30 -2.71
C GLY A 153 26.25 6.62 -3.78
N GLN A 154 24.94 6.46 -3.56
CA GLN A 154 23.93 6.10 -4.55
C GLN A 154 23.16 7.35 -5.02
N PRO A 155 22.51 7.31 -6.20
CA PRO A 155 22.61 6.26 -7.23
C PRO A 155 23.96 6.30 -7.97
N ASN A 156 24.51 5.13 -8.32
CA ASN A 156 25.85 4.99 -8.93
C ASN A 156 26.00 3.86 -9.93
N SER A 157 24.92 3.20 -10.30
CA SER A 157 24.96 2.09 -11.23
C SER A 157 25.26 2.61 -12.65
N PRO A 158 26.10 1.91 -13.43
CA PRO A 158 26.57 2.40 -14.73
C PRO A 158 25.61 2.11 -15.88
N SER A 159 24.50 1.40 -15.64
CA SER A 159 23.52 1.06 -16.67
C SER A 159 22.50 2.18 -16.87
N SER A 160 22.03 2.32 -18.11
CA SER A 160 20.98 3.28 -18.43
C SER A 160 19.61 2.78 -18.00
N GLY A 161 18.86 3.60 -17.27
CA GLY A 161 17.48 3.30 -16.92
C GLY A 161 17.39 2.27 -15.80
N ASP A 162 18.17 2.45 -14.74
CA ASP A 162 18.16 1.55 -13.59
C ASP A 162 16.89 1.66 -12.74
N GLY A 163 16.55 0.58 -12.05
CA GLY A 163 15.47 0.52 -11.08
C GLY A 163 15.99 0.76 -9.67
N ALA A 164 15.21 1.40 -8.82
CA ALA A 164 15.55 1.56 -7.41
C ALA A 164 15.02 0.39 -6.57
N MET A 165 15.82 -0.08 -5.62
CA MET A 165 15.44 -1.11 -4.64
C MET A 165 15.75 -0.65 -3.22
N MET A 166 14.97 -1.12 -2.25
CA MET A 166 15.21 -0.89 -0.83
C MET A 166 16.21 -1.93 -0.32
N SER A 167 17.32 -1.48 0.28
CA SER A 167 18.34 -2.37 0.84
C SER A 167 18.08 -2.68 2.31
N CYS A 168 17.90 -3.94 2.63
CA CYS A 168 17.82 -4.41 4.01
C CYS A 168 19.09 -4.18 4.81
N GLU A 169 20.25 -4.26 4.16
CA GLU A 169 21.55 -4.09 4.82
C GLU A 169 21.75 -2.64 5.28
N PHE A 170 21.13 -1.70 4.56
CA PHE A 170 21.19 -0.27 4.84
C PHE A 170 19.87 0.27 5.40
N THR A 171 19.16 -0.53 6.22
CA THR A 171 17.96 -0.05 6.95
C THR A 171 16.89 0.55 6.01
N PHE A 172 16.67 -0.10 4.88
CA PHE A 172 15.76 0.31 3.81
C PHE A 172 16.17 1.57 3.02
N GLU A 173 17.41 2.03 3.16
CA GLU A 173 18.00 2.98 2.20
C GLU A 173 18.05 2.37 0.80
N TRP A 174 18.02 3.24 -0.22
CA TRP A 174 17.82 2.84 -1.61
C TRP A 174 19.14 2.65 -2.34
N MET A 175 19.15 1.67 -3.23
CA MET A 175 20.23 1.45 -4.19
C MET A 175 19.62 1.35 -5.58
N ASP A 176 20.31 1.83 -6.59
CA ASP A 176 19.97 1.54 -7.97
C ASP A 176 20.59 0.22 -8.42
N LYS A 177 19.84 -0.49 -9.27
CA LYS A 177 20.23 -1.77 -9.83
C LYS A 177 19.74 -1.85 -11.27
N SER A 178 20.49 -2.59 -12.09
CA SER A 178 20.03 -3.00 -13.41
C SER A 178 18.63 -3.60 -13.31
N ARG A 179 17.69 -3.12 -14.13
CA ARG A 179 16.28 -3.57 -14.13
C ARG A 179 16.12 -5.06 -14.39
N ASP A 180 17.10 -5.69 -15.03
CA ASP A 180 17.12 -7.14 -15.29
C ASP A 180 17.49 -7.97 -14.04
N THR A 181 17.84 -7.32 -12.92
CA THR A 181 18.13 -8.01 -11.66
C THR A 181 16.84 -8.65 -11.11
N VAL A 182 16.93 -9.91 -10.71
CA VAL A 182 15.80 -10.60 -10.07
C VAL A 182 15.77 -10.26 -8.58
N LEU A 183 14.80 -9.45 -8.14
CA LEU A 183 14.60 -9.05 -6.75
C LEU A 183 13.16 -9.31 -6.28
N PRO A 184 12.94 -9.40 -4.95
CA PRO A 184 11.60 -9.50 -4.39
C PRO A 184 10.66 -8.37 -4.81
N VAL A 185 9.36 -8.66 -4.79
CA VAL A 185 8.31 -7.70 -5.13
C VAL A 185 7.71 -7.08 -3.87
N LEU A 186 7.50 -5.76 -3.88
CA LEU A 186 6.75 -5.03 -2.87
C LEU A 186 5.77 -4.08 -3.56
N CYS A 187 4.48 -4.33 -3.38
CA CYS A 187 3.43 -3.58 -4.08
C CYS A 187 2.71 -2.62 -3.14
N GLU A 188 2.15 -1.56 -3.72
CA GLU A 188 1.16 -0.69 -3.11
C GLU A 188 -0.12 -0.68 -3.92
N VAL A 189 -1.21 -0.28 -3.26
CA VAL A 189 -2.45 0.12 -3.93
C VAL A 189 -3.07 1.29 -3.17
N GLU A 190 -3.82 2.14 -3.87
CA GLU A 190 -4.55 3.20 -3.21
C GLU A 190 -5.59 2.61 -2.24
N PRO A 191 -5.67 3.09 -0.99
CA PRO A 191 -6.69 2.67 -0.05
C PRO A 191 -8.09 2.94 -0.59
N ARG A 192 -8.98 1.95 -0.51
CA ARG A 192 -10.34 2.12 -1.02
C ARG A 192 -11.20 2.88 -0.03
N ALA A 193 -11.96 3.85 -0.49
CA ALA A 193 -12.97 4.51 0.33
C ALA A 193 -13.90 3.46 0.96
N LYS A 194 -14.11 3.55 2.28
CA LYS A 194 -15.04 2.64 2.96
C LYS A 194 -16.44 2.79 2.38
N CYS A 195 -17.10 1.65 2.18
CA CYS A 195 -18.49 1.64 1.75
C CYS A 195 -19.39 2.46 2.71
N PRO A 196 -20.47 3.09 2.19
CA PRO A 196 -21.47 3.73 3.02
C PRO A 196 -22.00 2.78 4.10
N ALA A 197 -22.51 3.32 5.20
CA ALA A 197 -23.09 2.51 6.26
C ALA A 197 -24.16 1.55 5.67
N GLN A 198 -24.16 0.30 6.14
CA GLN A 198 -24.99 -0.82 5.66
C GLN A 198 -24.58 -1.46 4.33
N PHE A 199 -23.63 -0.87 3.59
CA PHE A 199 -23.07 -1.49 2.39
C PHE A 199 -21.83 -2.32 2.73
N THR A 200 -21.68 -3.44 2.03
CA THR A 200 -20.51 -4.32 2.10
C THR A 200 -19.67 -4.18 0.84
N ALA A 201 -18.36 -4.07 1.01
CA ALA A 201 -17.41 -4.10 -0.09
C ALA A 201 -17.36 -5.51 -0.72
N VAL A 202 -17.55 -5.59 -2.04
CA VAL A 202 -17.33 -6.81 -2.84
C VAL A 202 -16.61 -6.40 -4.12
N GLY A 203 -15.37 -6.87 -4.32
CA GLY A 203 -14.50 -6.31 -5.35
C GLY A 203 -14.33 -4.80 -5.16
N ASP A 204 -14.39 -4.01 -6.22
CA ASP A 204 -14.33 -2.53 -6.16
C ASP A 204 -15.70 -1.83 -6.03
N THR A 205 -16.79 -2.59 -5.88
CA THR A 205 -18.17 -2.07 -5.72
C THR A 205 -18.71 -2.28 -4.29
N CYS A 206 -19.63 -1.41 -3.85
CA CYS A 206 -20.28 -1.49 -2.54
C CYS A 206 -21.72 -1.97 -2.71
N TYR A 207 -22.10 -3.04 -2.00
CA TYR A 207 -23.39 -3.71 -2.16
C TYR A 207 -24.20 -3.69 -0.88
N TYR A 208 -25.49 -3.43 -1.01
CA TYR A 208 -26.48 -3.63 0.05
C TYR A 208 -27.36 -4.81 -0.32
N LEU A 209 -27.44 -5.81 0.57
CA LEU A 209 -28.37 -6.92 0.44
C LEU A 209 -29.60 -6.65 1.30
N GLY A 210 -30.73 -6.34 0.65
CA GLY A 210 -32.00 -6.13 1.33
C GLY A 210 -32.55 -7.43 1.92
N ASN A 211 -33.14 -7.35 3.12
CA ASN A 211 -33.76 -8.49 3.80
C ASN A 211 -35.30 -8.50 3.67
N SER A 212 -35.86 -7.76 2.72
CA SER A 212 -37.30 -7.63 2.52
C SER A 212 -37.65 -7.86 1.07
N SER A 213 -38.69 -8.66 0.83
CA SER A 213 -39.25 -8.87 -0.50
C SER A 213 -40.13 -7.66 -0.85
N ILE A 214 -39.69 -6.88 -1.83
CA ILE A 214 -40.36 -5.68 -2.35
C ILE A 214 -40.38 -5.77 -3.87
N ASP A 215 -41.30 -5.04 -4.52
CA ASP A 215 -41.34 -5.00 -5.97
C ASP A 215 -40.15 -4.22 -6.55
N TRP A 216 -39.91 -4.42 -7.86
CA TRP A 216 -38.73 -3.89 -8.54
C TRP A 216 -38.64 -2.36 -8.48
N ASN A 217 -39.76 -1.63 -8.60
CA ASN A 217 -39.75 -0.17 -8.57
C ASN A 217 -39.43 0.32 -7.16
N ALA A 218 -40.06 -0.28 -6.14
CA ALA A 218 -39.76 0.02 -4.75
C ALA A 218 -38.29 -0.25 -4.40
N ALA A 219 -37.70 -1.33 -4.94
CA ALA A 219 -36.28 -1.64 -4.74
C ALA A 219 -35.35 -0.60 -5.36
N GLN A 220 -35.66 -0.14 -6.57
CA GLN A 220 -34.90 0.92 -7.25
C GLN A 220 -34.93 2.23 -6.44
N ASP A 221 -36.11 2.65 -5.98
CA ASP A 221 -36.26 3.85 -5.15
C ASP A 221 -35.52 3.70 -3.81
N TYR A 222 -35.61 2.51 -3.20
CA TYR A 222 -34.96 2.23 -1.92
C TYR A 222 -33.44 2.31 -2.01
N CYS A 223 -32.83 1.77 -3.07
CA CYS A 223 -31.40 1.91 -3.31
C CYS A 223 -30.96 3.39 -3.39
N GLY A 224 -31.75 4.24 -4.05
CA GLY A 224 -31.48 5.68 -4.15
C GLY A 224 -31.61 6.45 -2.83
N ILE A 225 -32.44 5.96 -1.91
CA ILE A 225 -32.57 6.51 -0.55
C ILE A 225 -31.37 6.13 0.31
N LEU A 226 -30.86 4.90 0.17
CA LEU A 226 -29.75 4.40 0.99
C LEU A 226 -28.42 5.11 0.74
N ALA A 227 -28.18 5.60 -0.49
CA ALA A 227 -26.96 6.34 -0.81
C ALA A 227 -27.21 7.34 -1.95
N PRO A 228 -26.49 8.49 -1.99
CA PRO A 228 -26.66 9.53 -3.02
C PRO A 228 -26.54 9.03 -4.49
N ASN A 229 -25.81 7.93 -4.71
CA ASN A 229 -25.65 7.28 -6.01
C ASN A 229 -26.07 5.81 -5.97
N GLY A 230 -26.90 5.42 -4.99
CA GLY A 230 -27.37 4.05 -4.85
C GLY A 230 -28.38 3.69 -5.95
N LYS A 231 -28.20 2.52 -6.55
CA LYS A 231 -29.06 1.98 -7.60
C LYS A 231 -29.13 0.46 -7.49
N LEU A 232 -30.08 -0.17 -8.17
CA LEU A 232 -30.05 -1.61 -8.34
C LEU A 232 -28.74 -2.03 -9.03
N VAL A 233 -28.25 -3.22 -8.68
CA VAL A 233 -26.99 -3.74 -9.22
C VAL A 233 -27.04 -3.83 -10.74
N GLU A 234 -26.01 -3.31 -11.38
CA GLU A 234 -25.70 -3.49 -12.80
C GLU A 234 -24.42 -4.33 -12.86
N LEU A 235 -24.43 -5.42 -13.62
CA LEU A 235 -23.31 -6.36 -13.71
C LEU A 235 -22.59 -6.14 -15.04
N GLU A 236 -21.42 -5.53 -14.98
CA GLU A 236 -20.67 -5.09 -16.16
C GLU A 236 -19.49 -6.01 -16.48
N THR A 237 -18.94 -6.72 -15.49
CA THR A 237 -17.75 -7.56 -15.67
C THR A 237 -17.96 -8.98 -15.15
N LEU A 238 -17.22 -9.93 -15.72
CA LEU A 238 -17.22 -11.33 -15.26
C LEU A 238 -16.69 -11.46 -13.83
N GLU A 239 -15.71 -10.64 -13.46
CA GLU A 239 -15.15 -10.58 -12.11
C GLU A 239 -16.21 -10.13 -11.10
N GLU A 240 -16.96 -9.07 -11.42
CA GLU A 240 -18.06 -8.57 -10.59
C GLU A 240 -19.14 -9.64 -10.38
N ILE A 241 -19.57 -10.31 -11.46
CA ILE A 241 -20.55 -11.41 -11.39
C ILE A 241 -20.05 -12.52 -10.47
N TYR A 242 -18.79 -12.92 -10.61
CA TYR A 242 -18.20 -13.99 -9.82
C TYR A 242 -18.14 -13.63 -8.33
N LEU A 243 -17.57 -12.47 -8.00
CA LEU A 243 -17.41 -12.00 -6.62
C LEU A 243 -18.76 -11.76 -5.94
N LEU A 244 -19.73 -11.16 -6.65
CA LEU A 244 -21.07 -10.94 -6.10
C LEU A 244 -21.80 -12.27 -5.87
N THR A 245 -21.65 -13.24 -6.77
CA THR A 245 -22.27 -14.57 -6.60
C THR A 245 -21.74 -15.28 -5.36
N GLU A 246 -20.43 -15.26 -5.13
CA GLU A 246 -19.80 -15.78 -3.91
C GLU A 246 -20.32 -15.07 -2.66
N PHE A 247 -20.39 -13.73 -2.69
CA PHE A 247 -20.94 -12.94 -1.60
C PHE A 247 -22.39 -13.30 -1.29
N LEU A 248 -23.25 -13.39 -2.31
CA LEU A 248 -24.66 -13.74 -2.15
C LEU A 248 -24.85 -15.17 -1.64
N ASN A 249 -24.07 -16.14 -2.13
CA ASN A 249 -24.15 -17.52 -1.67
C ASN A 249 -23.83 -17.66 -0.17
N LYS A 250 -22.93 -16.82 0.35
CA LYS A 250 -22.53 -16.83 1.76
C LYS A 250 -23.50 -16.09 2.68
N ASN A 251 -24.20 -15.07 2.16
CA ASN A 251 -24.94 -14.10 2.98
C ASN A 251 -26.45 -14.05 2.71
N SER A 252 -26.98 -14.84 1.76
CA SER A 252 -28.42 -14.89 1.52
C SER A 252 -29.13 -15.73 2.59
N PRO A 253 -30.14 -15.17 3.30
CA PRO A 253 -30.83 -15.86 4.39
C PRO A 253 -31.76 -17.02 3.94
N ASP A 254 -32.00 -17.19 2.63
CA ASP A 254 -32.95 -18.18 2.09
C ASP A 254 -32.30 -19.28 1.22
N ARG A 255 -31.19 -19.86 1.68
CA ARG A 255 -30.81 -21.25 1.32
C ARG A 255 -30.67 -22.12 2.56
#